data_AF-D0GIH9-F1
#
_entry.id   AF-D0GIH9-F1
#
_cell.length_a   1.000
_cell.length_b   1.000
_cell.length_c   1.000
_cell.angle_alpha   90.00
_cell.angle_beta   90.00
_cell.angle_gamma   90.00
#
_symmetry.space_group_name_H-M   'P 1'
#
loop_
_entity.id
_entity.type
_entity.pdbx_description
1 polymer ?
#
loop_
_entity_poly.entity_id
_entity_poly.type
_entity_poly.pdbx_seq_one_letter_code
_entity_poly.pdbx_strand_id
1 'polypeptide(L)'
;MEYMYIKGTDEMFVLFHGTGGNENSLLFLTGELDPYASVLSFSGDTGVRIKRRFFAPLIGKREPDRKDLAERVEKFLTQWDNLELTKGKK
;
A
#
# COMPACT_ATOMS: atom_id res chain seq x y z
N MET A 1 5.53 -0.19 6.62
CA MET A 1 4.08 -0.04 6.38
C MET A 1 3.41 -1.37 6.69
N GLU A 2 2.19 -1.35 7.22
CA GLU A 2 1.41 -2.58 7.35
C GLU A 2 0.92 -3.03 5.98
N TYR A 3 0.70 -4.33 5.81
CA TYR A 3 0.18 -4.89 4.58
C TYR A 3 -0.76 -6.06 4.85
N MET A 4 -1.65 -6.30 3.90
CA MET A 4 -2.50 -7.48 3.83
C MET A 4 -2.13 -8.26 2.58
N TYR A 5 -2.00 -9.58 2.72
CA TYR A 5 -1.79 -10.50 1.61
C TYR A 5 -2.94 -11.49 1.51
N ILE A 6 -3.61 -11.52 0.36
CA ILE A 6 -4.62 -12.50 0.01
C ILE A 6 -4.03 -13.37 -1.09
N LYS A 7 -3.87 -14.66 -0.80
CA LYS A 7 -3.31 -15.60 -1.77
C LYS A 7 -4.36 -15.99 -2.82
N GLY A 8 -3.99 -15.85 -4.09
CA GLY A 8 -4.72 -16.29 -5.27
C GLY A 8 -3.82 -17.10 -6.21
N THR A 9 -3.88 -16.79 -7.51
CA THR A 9 -2.99 -17.29 -8.56
C THR A 9 -1.61 -16.64 -8.50
N ASP A 10 -0.73 -16.98 -9.45
CA ASP A 10 0.61 -16.42 -9.57
C ASP A 10 0.61 -14.96 -10.09
N GLU A 11 -0.48 -14.50 -10.72
CA GLU A 11 -0.69 -13.09 -11.00
C GLU A 11 -1.02 -12.33 -9.71
N MET A 12 -0.47 -11.12 -9.55
CA MET A 12 -0.61 -10.36 -8.31
C MET A 12 -0.89 -8.88 -8.55
N PHE A 13 -1.92 -8.37 -7.89
CA PHE A 13 -2.15 -6.94 -7.75
C PHE A 13 -1.43 -6.40 -6.51
N VAL A 14 -0.65 -5.33 -6.70
CA VAL A 14 -0.02 -4.58 -5.62
C VAL A 14 -0.74 -3.24 -5.45
N LEU A 15 -1.35 -3.02 -4.29
CA LEU A 15 -2.28 -1.92 -4.08
C LEU A 15 -1.74 -0.86 -3.11
N PHE A 16 -1.95 0.41 -3.48
CA PHE A 16 -1.67 1.58 -2.66
C PHE A 16 -2.90 2.50 -2.62
N HIS A 17 -3.46 2.71 -1.43
CA HIS A 17 -4.67 3.52 -1.26
C HIS A 17 -4.44 5.04 -1.41
N GLY A 18 -5.51 5.79 -1.72
CA GLY A 18 -5.50 7.25 -1.70
C GLY A 18 -5.50 7.85 -0.28
N THR A 19 -5.43 9.18 -0.15
CA THR A 19 -5.48 9.82 1.19
C THR A 19 -6.75 9.45 1.95
N GLY A 20 -6.59 9.04 3.21
CA GLY A 20 -7.70 8.62 4.07
C GLY A 20 -8.12 7.16 3.92
N GLY A 21 -7.52 6.44 2.97
CA GLY A 21 -7.78 5.01 2.74
C GLY A 21 -7.08 4.06 3.72
N ASN A 22 -7.14 2.79 3.38
CA ASN A 22 -6.54 1.65 4.05
C ASN A 22 -6.30 0.51 3.05
N GLU A 23 -5.75 -0.60 3.54
CA GLU A 23 -5.48 -1.83 2.79
C GLU A 23 -6.73 -2.47 2.14
N ASN A 24 -7.94 -2.09 2.55
CA ASN A 24 -9.20 -2.60 1.98
C ASN A 24 -9.78 -1.71 0.87
N SER A 25 -9.26 -0.49 0.69
CA SER A 25 -9.92 0.57 -0.09
C SER A 25 -10.06 0.25 -1.59
N LEU A 26 -9.17 -0.58 -2.14
CA LEU A 26 -9.13 -0.90 -3.57
C LEU A 26 -9.48 -2.36 -3.87
N LEU A 27 -9.88 -3.16 -2.87
CA LEU A 27 -10.15 -4.59 -3.08
C LEU A 27 -11.28 -4.85 -4.07
N PHE A 28 -12.32 -4.01 -4.08
CA PHE A 28 -13.42 -4.15 -5.02
C PHE A 28 -12.92 -4.13 -6.48
N LEU A 29 -11.91 -3.31 -6.78
CA LEU A 29 -11.36 -3.20 -8.14
C LEU A 29 -10.65 -4.49 -8.57
N THR A 30 -9.98 -5.18 -7.64
CA THR A 30 -9.33 -6.46 -7.95
C THR A 30 -10.35 -7.53 -8.31
N GLY A 31 -11.50 -7.58 -7.63
CA GLY A 31 -12.57 -8.52 -7.95
C GLY A 31 -13.19 -8.30 -9.34
N GLU A 32 -13.24 -7.06 -9.81
CA GLU A 32 -13.74 -6.71 -11.15
C GLU A 32 -12.72 -6.97 -12.26
N LEU A 33 -11.42 -6.88 -11.97
CA LEU A 33 -10.34 -7.07 -12.95
C LEU A 33 -9.94 -8.54 -13.10
N ASP A 34 -9.62 -9.20 -11.98
CA ASP A 34 -9.39 -10.64 -11.90
C ASP A 34 -9.66 -11.13 -10.46
N PRO A 35 -10.79 -11.82 -10.22
CA PRO A 35 -11.16 -12.29 -8.88
C PRO A 35 -10.26 -13.41 -8.35
N TYR A 36 -9.38 -14.00 -9.17
CA TYR A 36 -8.49 -15.09 -8.76
C TYR A 36 -7.05 -14.65 -8.50
N ALA A 37 -6.65 -13.44 -8.92
CA ALA A 37 -5.32 -12.91 -8.68
C ALA A 37 -4.99 -12.83 -7.18
N SER A 38 -3.71 -13.04 -6.85
CA SER A 38 -3.20 -12.69 -5.53
C SER A 38 -3.28 -11.17 -5.31
N VAL A 39 -3.48 -10.74 -4.06
CA VAL A 39 -3.53 -9.31 -3.70
C VAL A 39 -2.57 -9.02 -2.56
N LEU A 40 -1.69 -8.05 -2.78
CA LEU A 40 -0.82 -7.47 -1.76
C LEU A 40 -1.17 -5.98 -1.60
N SER A 41 -1.79 -5.61 -0.48
CA SER A 41 -2.31 -4.27 -0.27
C SER A 41 -1.65 -3.59 0.93
N PHE A 42 -1.08 -2.41 0.73
CA PHE A 42 -0.36 -1.67 1.77
C PHE A 42 -1.23 -0.61 2.44
N SER A 43 -1.03 -0.42 3.74
CA SER A 43 -1.61 0.66 4.54
C SER A 43 -0.55 1.71 4.86
N GLY A 44 -0.81 2.97 4.51
CA GLY A 44 0.09 4.07 4.79
C GLY A 44 0.32 4.27 6.29
N ASP A 45 1.57 4.52 6.69
CA ASP A 45 1.97 4.69 8.09
C ASP A 45 2.11 6.16 8.52
N THR A 46 1.71 7.10 7.66
CA THR A 46 1.73 8.53 7.93
C THR A 46 0.31 9.06 8.18
N GLY A 47 0.07 9.59 9.37
CA GLY A 47 -1.27 10.06 9.78
C GLY A 47 -2.24 8.91 10.11
N VAL A 48 -3.47 9.26 10.48
CA VAL A 48 -4.50 8.30 10.93
C VAL A 48 -5.86 8.59 10.30
N ARG A 49 -6.70 7.57 10.13
CA ARG A 49 -8.06 7.66 9.56
C ARG A 49 -8.06 8.50 8.28
N ILE A 50 -8.87 9.56 8.20
CA ILE A 50 -8.99 10.46 7.05
C ILE A 50 -7.69 11.15 6.63
N LYS A 51 -6.66 11.13 7.49
CA LYS A 51 -5.33 11.69 7.22
C LYS A 51 -4.28 10.63 6.87
N ARG A 52 -4.64 9.34 6.79
CA ARG A 52 -3.70 8.26 6.48
C ARG A 52 -3.15 8.41 5.06
N ARG A 53 -1.83 8.33 4.92
CA ARG A 53 -1.06 8.52 3.67
C ARG A 53 0.24 7.73 3.72
N PHE A 54 0.93 7.66 2.58
CA PHE A 54 2.25 7.03 2.45
C PHE A 54 3.43 7.98 2.65
N PHE A 55 3.18 9.27 2.58
CA PHE A 55 4.18 10.34 2.74
C PHE A 55 3.49 11.59 3.29
N ALA A 56 4.29 12.58 3.69
CA ALA A 56 3.86 13.86 4.22
C ALA A 56 2.84 14.55 3.29
N PRO A 57 1.85 15.29 3.83
CA PRO A 57 0.91 16.03 3.01
C PRO A 57 1.65 17.02 2.11
N LEU A 58 1.10 17.26 0.92
CA LEU A 58 1.63 18.27 0.00
C LEU A 58 1.64 19.64 0.69
N ILE A 59 2.74 20.38 0.55
CA ILE A 59 2.90 21.72 1.13
C ILE A 59 2.77 22.75 0.01
N GLY A 60 1.95 23.78 0.22
CA GLY A 60 1.84 24.92 -0.71
C GLY A 60 1.48 24.50 -2.15
N LYS A 61 2.45 24.54 -3.07
CA LYS A 61 2.33 24.37 -4.54
C LYS A 61 1.89 22.96 -5.01
N ARG A 62 1.29 22.14 -4.15
CA ARG A 62 0.92 20.73 -4.43
C ARG A 62 2.14 19.84 -4.75
N GLU A 63 3.32 20.24 -4.30
CA GLU A 63 4.53 19.43 -4.43
C GLU A 63 4.71 18.59 -3.16
N PRO A 64 5.17 17.33 -3.30
CA PRO A 64 5.56 16.54 -2.14
C PRO A 64 6.85 17.11 -1.54
N ASP A 65 6.99 16.99 -0.22
CA ASP A 65 8.31 17.11 0.39
C ASP A 65 9.20 16.01 -0.20
N ARG A 66 10.18 16.41 -1.02
CA ARG A 66 11.02 15.44 -1.74
C ARG A 66 11.90 14.62 -0.80
N LYS A 67 12.26 15.18 0.35
CA LYS A 67 13.07 14.47 1.34
C LYS A 67 12.25 13.38 2.00
N ASP A 68 11.07 13.71 2.55
CA ASP A 68 10.19 12.70 3.14
C ASP A 68 9.77 11.66 2.10
N LEU A 69 9.41 12.08 0.87
CA LEU A 69 9.07 11.12 -0.19
C LEU A 69 10.21 10.13 -0.48
N ALA A 70 11.46 10.61 -0.60
CA ALA A 70 12.61 9.74 -0.81
C ALA A 70 12.80 8.76 0.37
N GLU A 71 12.73 9.24 1.61
CA GLU A 71 12.85 8.39 2.80
C GLU A 71 11.75 7.32 2.87
N ARG A 72 10.51 7.65 2.48
CA ARG A 72 9.38 6.71 2.44
C ARG A 72 9.55 5.66 1.35
N VAL A 73 10.07 6.05 0.19
CA VAL A 73 10.37 5.14 -0.92
C VAL A 73 11.48 4.18 -0.52
N GLU A 74 12.59 4.66 0.03
CA GLU A 74 13.69 3.80 0.51
C GLU A 74 13.23 2.82 1.58
N LYS A 75 12.41 3.29 2.53
CA LYS A 75 11.79 2.43 3.55
C LYS A 75 10.90 1.36 2.92
N PHE A 76 10.10 1.72 1.91
CA PHE A 76 9.26 0.77 1.19
C PHE A 76 10.09 -0.27 0.43
N LEU A 77 11.13 0.15 -0.30
CA LEU A 77 12.00 -0.76 -1.06
C LEU A 77 12.73 -1.72 -0.12
N THR A 78 13.26 -1.21 1.00
CA THR A 78 13.85 -2.06 2.05
C THR A 78 12.84 -3.06 2.59
N GLN A 79 11.59 -2.65 2.85
CA GLN A 79 10.54 -3.58 3.26
C GLN A 79 10.24 -4.60 2.17
N TRP A 80 10.13 -4.15 0.92
CA TRP A 80 9.79 -4.97 -0.24
C TRP A 80 10.78 -6.11 -0.46
N ASP A 81 12.07 -5.81 -0.38
CA ASP A 81 13.14 -6.81 -0.54
C ASP A 81 13.14 -7.87 0.57
N ASN A 82 12.52 -7.56 1.72
CA ASN A 82 12.41 -8.45 2.87
C ASN A 82 10.97 -9.00 3.07
N LEU A 83 10.08 -8.86 2.08
CA LEU A 83 8.72 -9.37 2.18
C LEU A 83 8.69 -10.90 2.10
N GLU A 84 8.32 -11.53 3.21
CA GLU A 84 8.00 -12.94 3.25
C GLU A 84 6.48 -13.14 3.15
N LEU A 85 5.99 -13.41 1.93
CA LEU A 85 4.59 -13.73 1.67
C LEU A 85 4.28 -15.16 2.11
N THR A 86 4.21 -15.39 3.41
CA THR A 86 3.77 -16.66 3.96
C THR A 86 2.24 -16.77 3.88
N LYS A 87 1.72 -18.00 3.74
CA LYS A 87 0.26 -18.26 3.74
C LYS A 87 -0.34 -17.58 4.97
N GLY A 88 -1.26 -16.63 4.74
CA GLY A 88 -1.91 -15.87 5.80
C GLY A 88 -2.39 -16.78 6.94
N LYS A 89 -2.21 -16.33 8.19
CA LYS A 89 -2.79 -17.00 9.35
C LYS A 89 -4.29 -17.13 9.13
N LYS A 90 -4.78 -18.37 9.17
CA LYS A 90 -6.21 -18.69 9.27
C LYS A 90 -6.80 -18.09 10.54
#